data_AF-A0A538PRH3-F1
#
_entry.id   AF-A0A538PRH3-F1
#
_cell.length_a   1.000
_cell.length_b   1.000
_cell.length_c   1.000
_cell.angle_alpha   90.00
_cell.angle_beta   90.00
_cell.angle_gamma   90.00
#
_symmetry.space_group_name_H-M   'P 1'
#
loop_
_entity.id
_entity.type
_entity.pdbx_description
1 polymer ?
#
loop_
_entity_poly.entity_id
_entity_poly.type
_entity_poly.pdbx_seq_one_letter_code
_entity_poly.pdbx_strand_id
1 'polypeptide(L)'
;MATPARAYPHHEMNRMIPGEFVGPGQGVGGTPTRFASAVLPRLASDPANDREFTCLDLVQVSLADNPYDWTWAALSEAGVYTWGHTIGLNLGEPWRFVTWAFGAPRVYTAAYAEPLAPEDIAALYGPDAAGSARQDYKAVQLKLTRES
;
A
#
# COMPACT_ATOMS: atom_id res chain seq x y z
N MET A 1 -27.34 0.76 -13.07
CA MET A 1 -27.35 0.58 -11.61
C MET A 1 -26.02 -0.01 -11.22
N ALA A 2 -25.18 0.75 -10.51
CA ALA A 2 -23.91 0.24 -10.01
C ALA A 2 -24.20 -0.77 -8.91
N THR A 3 -23.65 -1.97 -9.02
CA THR A 3 -23.70 -2.98 -7.96
C THR A 3 -23.09 -2.33 -6.70
N PRO A 4 -23.79 -2.33 -5.55
CA PRO A 4 -23.21 -1.81 -4.32
C PRO A 4 -21.91 -2.58 -4.05
N ALA A 5 -20.84 -1.84 -3.74
CA ALA A 5 -19.56 -2.42 -3.35
C ALA A 5 -19.84 -3.43 -2.24
N ARG A 6 -19.58 -4.71 -2.54
CA ARG A 6 -19.75 -5.81 -1.60
C ARG A 6 -18.87 -5.47 -0.39
N ALA A 7 -19.45 -5.43 0.80
CA ALA A 7 -18.67 -5.37 2.03
C ALA A 7 -17.75 -6.60 2.05
N TYR A 8 -16.48 -6.42 1.68
CA TYR A 8 -15.49 -7.47 1.77
C TYR A 8 -15.19 -7.64 3.25
N PRO A 9 -15.38 -8.84 3.83
CA PRO A 9 -14.91 -9.10 5.18
C PRO A 9 -13.40 -8.85 5.18
N HIS A 10 -12.84 -8.41 6.31
CA HIS A 10 -11.44 -8.13 6.70
C HIS A 10 -10.27 -8.88 5.98
N HIS A 11 -10.30 -9.08 4.68
CA HIS A 11 -9.50 -10.05 3.95
C HIS A 11 -8.58 -9.35 2.98
N GLU A 12 -7.33 -9.75 3.07
CA GLU A 12 -6.21 -9.39 2.23
C GLU A 12 -6.63 -9.25 0.76
N MET A 13 -6.19 -8.16 0.12
CA MET A 13 -6.34 -8.04 -1.33
C MET A 13 -5.44 -9.06 -2.01
N ASN A 14 -5.84 -9.54 -3.19
CA ASN A 14 -4.97 -10.40 -3.97
C ASN A 14 -3.61 -9.70 -4.21
N ARG A 15 -2.52 -10.44 -3.96
CA ARG A 15 -1.13 -9.93 -4.05
C ARG A 15 -0.80 -8.73 -3.13
N MET A 16 -1.56 -8.57 -2.05
CA MET A 16 -1.19 -7.68 -0.96
C MET A 16 0.07 -8.19 -0.24
N ILE A 17 1.01 -7.30 0.03
CA ILE A 17 2.13 -7.53 0.94
C ILE A 17 1.86 -6.77 2.23
N PRO A 18 1.62 -7.48 3.35
CA PRO A 18 1.57 -6.86 4.67
C PRO A 18 2.94 -6.31 5.08
N GLY A 19 2.99 -5.08 5.58
CA GLY A 19 4.22 -4.48 6.07
C GLY A 19 4.02 -3.30 7.01
N GLU A 20 5.05 -2.48 7.17
CA GLU A 20 5.03 -1.25 7.95
C GLU A 20 5.95 -0.22 7.32
N PHE A 21 5.54 1.05 7.36
CA PHE A 21 6.40 2.16 7.03
C PHE A 21 7.18 2.63 8.26
N VAL A 22 8.50 2.61 8.17
CA VAL A 22 9.43 3.00 9.23
C VAL A 22 10.12 4.29 8.82
N GLY A 23 9.96 5.32 9.65
CA GLY A 23 10.51 6.65 9.41
C GLY A 23 12.02 6.77 9.66
N PRO A 24 12.57 7.95 9.40
CA PRO A 24 13.98 8.26 9.63
C PRO A 24 14.36 8.09 11.11
N GLY A 25 15.49 7.44 11.38
CA GLY A 25 15.98 7.21 12.74
C GLY A 25 15.18 6.21 13.58
N GLN A 26 14.06 5.69 13.08
CA GLN A 26 13.30 4.64 13.74
C GLN A 26 13.94 3.27 13.49
N GLY A 27 14.00 2.45 14.54
CA GLY A 27 14.41 1.05 14.43
C GLY A 27 13.31 0.20 13.80
N VAL A 28 13.69 -0.88 13.12
CA VAL A 28 12.72 -1.90 12.71
C VAL A 28 12.28 -2.66 13.96
N GLY A 29 11.01 -2.53 14.32
CA GLY A 29 10.42 -3.27 15.43
C GLY A 29 10.23 -4.77 15.14
N GLY A 30 9.61 -5.48 16.07
CA GLY A 30 9.06 -6.81 15.79
C GLY A 30 7.88 -6.74 14.81
N THR A 31 7.39 -7.89 14.36
CA THR A 31 6.23 -7.96 13.46
C THR A 31 5.04 -7.19 14.06
N PRO A 32 4.50 -6.17 13.37
CA PRO A 32 3.45 -5.32 13.92
C PRO A 32 2.13 -6.08 14.01
N THR A 33 1.26 -5.66 14.94
CA THR A 33 -0.09 -6.25 15.14
C THR A 33 -1.11 -5.75 14.13
N ARG A 34 -0.80 -4.66 13.41
CA ARG A 34 -1.55 -4.10 12.29
C ARG A 34 -0.57 -3.70 11.21
N PHE A 35 -0.86 -4.03 9.97
CA PHE A 35 0.02 -3.71 8.85
C PHE A 35 -0.37 -2.35 8.24
N ALA A 36 0.59 -1.65 7.65
CA ALA A 36 0.39 -0.72 6.53
C ALA A 36 0.86 -1.49 5.29
N SER A 37 0.00 -1.69 4.31
CA SER A 37 0.25 -2.70 3.30
C SER A 37 0.42 -2.08 1.94
N ALA A 38 0.96 -2.85 1.00
CA ALA A 38 1.05 -2.47 -0.38
C ALA A 38 0.42 -3.55 -1.26
N VAL A 39 -0.08 -3.23 -2.45
CA VAL A 39 -0.54 -4.23 -3.43
C VAL A 39 0.43 -4.25 -4.60
N LEU A 40 0.89 -5.46 -4.95
CA LEU A 40 1.75 -5.66 -6.11
C LEU A 40 0.95 -5.73 -7.41
N PRO A 41 1.55 -5.35 -8.55
CA PRO A 41 0.95 -5.54 -9.86
C PRO A 41 0.77 -7.03 -10.17
N ARG A 42 -0.25 -7.34 -10.98
CA ARG A 42 -0.66 -8.71 -11.31
C ARG A 42 0.39 -9.53 -12.05
N LEU A 43 1.21 -8.90 -12.90
CA LEU A 43 2.02 -9.61 -13.89
C LEU A 43 3.53 -9.31 -13.83
N ALA A 44 4.01 -8.47 -12.91
CA ALA A 44 5.35 -7.89 -13.08
C ALA A 44 6.38 -8.25 -11.98
N SER A 45 5.96 -8.57 -10.75
CA SER A 45 6.92 -8.73 -9.66
C SER A 45 6.94 -10.13 -9.04
N ASP A 46 8.14 -10.66 -8.84
CA ASP A 46 8.43 -11.69 -7.85
C ASP A 46 9.02 -10.99 -6.61
N PRO A 47 8.17 -10.57 -5.65
CA PRO A 47 8.64 -9.83 -4.47
C PRO A 47 9.58 -10.66 -3.57
N ALA A 48 9.65 -11.98 -3.79
CA ALA A 48 10.59 -12.85 -3.09
C ALA A 48 12.01 -12.73 -3.65
N ASN A 49 12.19 -12.32 -4.90
CA ASN A 49 13.49 -12.30 -5.58
C ASN A 49 13.86 -10.92 -6.14
N ASP A 50 12.88 -10.09 -6.49
CA ASP A 50 13.11 -8.78 -7.08
C ASP A 50 13.80 -7.83 -6.10
N ARG A 51 14.81 -7.14 -6.64
CA ARG A 51 15.48 -6.05 -5.92
C ARG A 51 14.62 -4.78 -5.91
N GLU A 52 13.74 -4.64 -6.88
CA GLU A 52 12.96 -3.42 -7.07
C GLU A 52 11.60 -3.76 -7.67
N PHE A 53 10.54 -3.15 -7.14
CA PHE A 53 9.20 -3.29 -7.71
C PHE A 53 8.33 -2.07 -7.41
N THR A 54 7.29 -1.89 -8.21
CA THR A 54 6.24 -0.89 -7.96
C THR A 54 5.05 -1.54 -7.26
N CYS A 55 4.36 -0.79 -6.43
CA CYS A 55 3.15 -1.22 -5.75
C CYS A 55 2.19 -0.05 -5.51
N LEU A 56 0.90 -0.33 -5.34
CA LEU A 56 -0.05 0.63 -4.79
C LEU A 56 0.14 0.72 -3.27
N ASP A 57 0.16 1.94 -2.75
CA ASP A 57 0.13 2.20 -1.31
C ASP A 57 -1.27 1.91 -0.76
N LEU A 58 -1.38 1.05 0.25
CA LEU A 58 -2.64 0.78 0.94
C LEU A 58 -2.64 1.33 2.35
N VAL A 59 -3.80 1.87 2.71
CA VAL A 59 -4.03 2.48 4.00
C VAL A 59 -5.30 1.93 4.62
N GLN A 60 -5.30 1.77 5.94
CA GLN A 60 -6.49 1.35 6.67
C GLN A 60 -7.39 2.56 6.88
N VAL A 61 -8.65 2.44 6.50
CA VAL A 61 -9.67 3.49 6.66
C VAL A 61 -10.80 2.96 7.51
N SER A 62 -11.19 3.69 8.55
CA SER A 62 -12.30 3.31 9.42
C SER A 62 -13.62 3.33 8.65
N LEU A 63 -14.45 2.31 8.87
CA LEU A 63 -15.84 2.33 8.46
C LEU A 63 -16.63 3.07 9.56
N ALA A 64 -17.43 4.06 9.16
CA ALA A 64 -17.84 5.22 9.97
C ALA A 64 -18.55 4.96 11.31
N ASP A 65 -18.90 3.71 11.64
CA ASP A 65 -19.75 3.38 12.79
C ASP A 65 -19.08 2.47 13.84
N ASN A 66 -17.85 2.00 13.61
CA ASN A 66 -17.11 1.19 14.57
C ASN A 66 -15.58 1.37 14.41
N PRO A 67 -14.84 1.89 15.41
CA PRO A 67 -13.39 2.07 15.31
C PRO A 67 -12.59 0.75 15.25
N TYR A 68 -13.25 -0.37 15.51
CA TYR A 68 -12.70 -1.71 15.32
C TYR A 68 -12.97 -2.27 13.90
N ASP A 69 -13.77 -1.56 13.10
CA ASP A 69 -14.09 -1.93 11.73
C ASP A 69 -13.38 -1.01 10.74
N TRP A 70 -12.64 -1.63 9.82
CA TRP A 70 -11.78 -0.94 8.90
C TRP A 70 -11.69 -1.71 7.59
N THR A 71 -11.45 -0.97 6.51
CA THR A 71 -11.16 -1.53 5.19
C THR A 71 -9.80 -1.04 4.71
N TRP A 72 -9.20 -1.81 3.82
CA TRP A 72 -8.08 -1.34 3.01
C TRP A 72 -8.60 -0.42 1.91
N ALA A 73 -7.92 0.71 1.73
CA ALA A 73 -8.12 1.60 0.60
C ALA A 73 -6.79 1.81 -0.13
N ALA A 74 -6.82 1.82 -1.46
CA ALA A 74 -5.70 2.33 -2.24
C ALA A 74 -5.59 3.83 -1.99
N LEU A 75 -4.45 4.28 -1.50
CA LEU A 75 -4.24 5.69 -1.19
C LEU A 75 -4.33 6.51 -2.48
N SER A 76 -5.08 7.60 -2.44
CA SER A 76 -5.17 8.55 -3.54
C SER A 76 -4.28 9.77 -3.31
N GLU A 77 -3.95 10.51 -4.37
CA GLU A 77 -3.19 11.77 -4.27
C GLU A 77 -3.84 12.79 -3.31
N ALA A 78 -5.17 12.78 -3.17
CA ALA A 78 -5.89 13.62 -2.20
C ALA A 78 -5.50 13.33 -0.73
N GLY A 79 -4.93 12.15 -0.44
CA GLY A 79 -4.55 11.69 0.90
C GLY A 79 -3.04 11.76 1.20
N VAL A 80 -2.23 12.33 0.30
CA VAL A 80 -0.76 12.39 0.46
C VAL A 80 -0.32 13.15 1.72
N TYR A 81 -1.15 14.05 2.23
CA TYR A 81 -0.86 14.79 3.47
C TYR A 81 -1.59 14.25 4.70
N THR A 82 -2.16 13.05 4.62
CA THR A 82 -2.91 12.47 5.72
C THR A 82 -2.03 11.59 6.60
N TRP A 83 -1.10 10.82 6.01
CA TRP A 83 -0.28 9.84 6.74
C TRP A 83 1.18 10.25 6.89
N GLY A 84 1.81 9.78 7.97
CA GLY A 84 3.19 10.16 8.31
C GLY A 84 4.18 9.83 7.19
N HIS A 85 4.10 8.62 6.62
CA HIS A 85 5.03 8.19 5.57
C HIS A 85 4.84 8.98 4.28
N THR A 86 3.60 9.33 3.92
CA THR A 86 3.31 10.08 2.69
C THR A 86 3.77 11.53 2.81
N ILE A 87 3.56 12.15 3.98
CA ILE A 87 4.09 13.48 4.30
C ILE A 87 5.61 13.47 4.23
N GLY A 88 6.27 12.53 4.92
CA GLY A 88 7.72 12.46 4.97
C GLY A 88 8.35 12.15 3.61
N LEU A 89 7.79 11.22 2.82
CA LEU A 89 8.22 10.99 1.43
C LEU A 89 8.12 12.25 0.58
N ASN A 90 7.06 13.05 0.75
CA ASN A 90 6.89 14.32 0.04
C ASN A 90 7.91 15.39 0.48
N LEU A 91 8.42 15.30 1.71
CA LEU A 91 9.50 16.13 2.23
C LEU A 91 10.90 15.58 1.87
N GLY A 92 11.00 14.46 1.14
CA GLY A 92 12.26 13.83 0.77
C GLY A 92 12.93 13.04 1.89
N GLU A 93 12.18 12.68 2.93
CA GLU A 93 12.69 11.87 4.04
C GLU A 93 12.91 10.40 3.62
N PRO A 94 13.95 9.72 4.16
CA PRO A 94 14.27 8.33 3.82
C PRO A 94 13.36 7.34 4.54
N TRP A 95 12.10 7.24 4.10
CA TRP A 95 11.15 6.26 4.60
C TRP A 95 11.43 4.86 4.04
N ARG A 96 11.22 3.85 4.89
CA ARG A 96 11.41 2.44 4.55
C ARG A 96 10.10 1.70 4.69
N PHE A 97 9.88 0.71 3.83
CA PHE A 97 8.83 -0.28 3.96
C PHE A 97 9.45 -1.60 4.42
N VAL A 98 8.92 -2.19 5.50
CA VAL A 98 9.39 -3.46 6.04
C VAL A 98 8.28 -4.50 5.93
N THR A 99 8.61 -5.71 5.45
CA THR A 99 7.66 -6.82 5.38
C THR A 99 8.27 -8.12 5.88
N TRP A 100 7.43 -8.97 6.46
CA TRP A 100 7.77 -10.31 6.95
C TRP A 100 7.12 -11.43 6.12
N ALA A 101 6.45 -11.09 5.02
CA ALA A 101 5.69 -12.03 4.20
C ALA A 101 6.52 -13.19 3.59
N PHE A 102 7.85 -13.13 3.70
CA PHE A 102 8.79 -14.06 3.08
C PHE A 102 9.67 -14.79 4.09
N GLY A 103 9.17 -15.02 5.31
CA GLY A 103 9.84 -15.82 6.36
C GLY A 103 10.95 -15.11 7.14
N ALA A 104 11.40 -13.94 6.67
CA ALA A 104 12.32 -13.05 7.38
C ALA A 104 11.97 -11.58 7.08
N PRO A 105 12.30 -10.63 7.98
CA PRO A 105 12.11 -9.21 7.72
C PRO A 105 12.92 -8.79 6.48
N ARG A 106 12.26 -8.09 5.56
CA ARG A 106 12.90 -7.46 4.40
C ARG A 106 12.62 -5.98 4.43
N VAL A 107 13.67 -5.20 4.26
CA VAL A 107 13.61 -3.73 4.29
C VAL A 107 13.77 -3.21 2.87
N TYR A 108 12.90 -2.27 2.51
CA TYR A 108 12.90 -1.57 1.23
C TYR A 108 12.94 -0.07 1.48
N THR A 109 13.77 0.66 0.74
CA THR A 109 13.59 2.12 0.64
C THR A 109 12.36 2.40 -0.20
N ALA A 110 11.53 3.36 0.22
CA ALA A 110 10.33 3.78 -0.50
C ALA A 110 10.53 5.12 -1.20
N ALA A 111 9.98 5.25 -2.41
CA ALA A 111 9.90 6.50 -3.15
C ALA A 111 8.59 6.56 -3.93
N TYR A 112 8.08 7.75 -4.25
CA TYR A 112 6.95 7.87 -5.15
C TYR A 112 7.29 7.38 -6.56
N ALA A 113 6.36 6.64 -7.16
CA ALA A 113 6.32 6.35 -8.59
C ALA A 113 5.21 7.20 -9.25
N GLU A 114 5.11 7.13 -10.57
CA GLU A 114 4.05 7.85 -11.30
C GLU A 114 2.67 7.43 -10.75
N PRO A 115 1.80 8.35 -10.31
CA PRO A 115 0.49 8.01 -9.80
C PRO A 115 -0.39 7.40 -10.89
N LEU A 116 -1.25 6.45 -10.51
CA LEU A 116 -2.02 5.64 -11.45
C LEU A 116 -3.46 6.12 -11.59
N ALA A 117 -3.96 6.25 -12.82
CA ALA A 117 -5.35 6.62 -13.07
C ALA A 117 -6.32 5.50 -12.63
N PRO A 118 -7.50 5.83 -12.05
CA PRO A 118 -8.45 4.83 -11.55
C PRO A 118 -8.84 3.74 -12.57
N GLU A 119 -9.01 4.11 -13.83
CA GLU A 119 -9.38 3.23 -14.93
C GLU A 119 -8.33 2.13 -15.22
N ASP A 120 -7.06 2.37 -14.88
CA ASP A 120 -5.95 1.44 -15.14
C ASP A 120 -5.74 0.45 -13.99
N ILE A 121 -6.26 0.73 -12.79
CA ILE A 121 -6.01 -0.07 -11.58
C ILE A 121 -6.52 -1.50 -11.76
N ALA A 122 -7.70 -1.69 -12.35
CA ALA A 122 -8.28 -3.02 -12.51
C ALA A 122 -7.43 -3.92 -13.42
N ALA A 123 -6.83 -3.33 -14.47
CA ALA A 123 -5.96 -4.05 -15.40
C ALA A 123 -4.63 -4.43 -14.74
N LEU A 124 -4.02 -3.49 -14.02
CA LEU A 124 -2.66 -3.65 -13.48
C LEU A 124 -2.61 -4.35 -12.12
N TYR A 125 -3.55 -4.05 -11.22
CA TYR A 125 -3.56 -4.52 -9.83
C TYR A 125 -4.77 -5.40 -9.50
N GLY A 126 -5.78 -5.42 -10.35
CA GLY A 126 -6.95 -6.29 -10.21
C GLY A 126 -8.19 -5.59 -9.64
N PRO A 127 -9.34 -6.27 -9.67
CA PRO A 127 -10.64 -5.67 -9.33
C PRO A 127 -10.74 -5.28 -7.85
N ASP A 128 -10.07 -5.97 -6.94
CA ASP A 128 -10.12 -5.66 -5.50
C ASP A 128 -9.39 -4.33 -5.20
N ALA A 129 -8.23 -4.13 -5.80
CA ALA A 129 -7.49 -2.86 -5.71
C ALA A 129 -8.29 -1.72 -6.36
N ALA A 130 -8.93 -1.98 -7.51
CA ALA A 130 -9.76 -0.98 -8.17
C ALA A 130 -11.01 -0.61 -7.34
N GLY A 131 -11.65 -1.60 -6.72
CA GLY A 131 -12.82 -1.41 -5.86
C GLY A 131 -12.52 -0.66 -4.55
N SER A 132 -11.25 -0.63 -4.14
CA SER A 132 -10.80 0.11 -2.95
C SER A 132 -10.18 1.47 -3.26
N ALA A 133 -10.05 1.81 -4.55
CA ALA A 133 -9.53 3.08 -5.01
C ALA A 133 -10.63 4.12 -5.21
N ARG A 134 -10.29 5.38 -4.94
CA ARG A 134 -11.13 6.52 -5.34
C ARG A 134 -11.20 6.62 -6.86
N GLN A 135 -12.35 7.06 -7.36
CA GLN A 135 -12.61 7.20 -8.80
C GLN A 135 -12.36 8.62 -9.32
N ASP A 136 -12.15 9.58 -8.41
CA ASP A 136 -11.99 11.00 -8.69
C ASP A 136 -10.54 11.52 -8.54
N TYR A 137 -9.63 10.66 -8.08
CA TYR A 137 -8.19 10.97 -7.92
C TYR A 137 -7.35 9.79 -8.34
N LYS A 138 -6.14 10.06 -8.85
CA LYS A 138 -5.15 9.01 -9.11
C LYS A 138 -4.74 8.32 -7.80
N ALA A 139 -4.41 7.04 -7.90
CA ALA A 139 -3.86 6.26 -6.80
C ALA A 139 -2.34 6.45 -6.69
N VAL A 140 -1.84 6.50 -5.47
CA VAL A 140 -0.41 6.60 -5.14
C VAL A 140 0.26 5.28 -5.46
N GLN A 141 1.27 5.35 -6.33
CA GLN A 141 2.21 4.26 -6.53
C GLN A 141 3.51 4.55 -5.79
N LEU A 142 4.08 3.50 -5.22
CA LEU A 142 5.40 3.53 -4.61
C LEU A 142 6.34 2.62 -5.40
N LYS A 143 7.58 3.07 -5.51
CA LYS A 143 8.73 2.28 -5.92
C LYS A 143 9.45 1.81 -4.67
N LEU A 144 9.54 0.49 -4.48
CA LEU A 144 10.25 -0.14 -3.37
C LEU A 144 11.55 -0.75 -3.88
N THR A 145 12.67 -0.42 -3.23
CA THR A 145 14.00 -0.96 -3.57
C THR A 145 14.60 -1.65 -2.36
N ARG A 146 14.96 -2.92 -2.49
CA ARG A 146 15.48 -3.75 -1.41
C ARG A 146 16.83 -3.24 -0.93
N GLU A 147 16.96 -3.05 0.38
CA GLU A 147 18.25 -2.78 1.02
C GLU A 147 19.13 -4.04 0.95
N SER A 148 20.40 -3.85 0.61
CA SER A 148 21.40 -4.90 0.40
C SER A 148 21.80 -5.62 1.69
#